data_AF-A0A7V9HCQ2-F1
#
_entry.id   AF-A0A7V9HCQ2-F1
#
_cell.length_a   1.000
_cell.length_b   1.000
_cell.length_c   1.000
_cell.angle_alpha   90.00
_cell.angle_beta   90.00
_cell.angle_gamma   90.00
#
_symmetry.space_group_name_H-M   'P 1'
#
loop_
_entity.id
_entity.type
_entity.pdbx_description
1 polymer ?
#
loop_
_entity_poly.entity_id
_entity_poly.type
_entity_poly.pdbx_seq_one_letter_code
_entity_poly.pdbx_strand_id
1 'polypeptide(L)'
;MFALPTSHQAVEALLDGWSATGRRRILQVAVAGRWEESRSIEMPTDAAGARSLVCDAGPADADVAVEFEWLGRPLVFVGARRTRELASERADFVEGVVHVAAIDPADPGLALATLAGGSPAELDHIELGAANAWQSVGPLRLWSHGEDRAPRAVEARLREHPALARCVVPVALEVAFRRPRACWIGVEVSEPSGDEHVVCISTVETKLARLFNSARPSDRQAGHPDPR
;
A
#
# COMPACT_ATOMS: atom_id res chain seq x y z
N MET A 1 -3.69 6.47 24.83
CA MET A 1 -3.30 6.57 23.41
C MET A 1 -2.74 5.21 23.02
N PHE A 2 -3.37 4.50 22.07
CA PHE A 2 -2.88 3.19 21.63
C PHE A 2 -1.71 3.37 20.66
N ALA A 3 -0.61 2.63 20.84
CA ALA A 3 0.51 2.64 19.90
C ALA A 3 0.05 2.19 18.51
N LEU A 4 0.40 2.93 17.46
CA LEU A 4 0.05 2.60 16.08
C LEU A 4 1.09 1.66 15.45
N PRO A 5 0.68 0.77 14.52
CA PRO A 5 1.61 -0.09 13.80
C PRO A 5 2.61 0.75 13.01
N THR A 6 3.86 0.29 12.95
CA THR A 6 4.86 0.79 12.01
C THR A 6 4.61 0.24 10.61
N SER A 7 5.22 0.85 9.58
CA SER A 7 5.13 0.30 8.21
C SER A 7 5.64 -1.14 8.10
N HIS A 8 6.69 -1.50 8.85
CA HIS A 8 7.17 -2.89 8.89
C HIS A 8 6.11 -3.86 9.44
N GLN A 9 5.50 -3.51 10.58
CA GLN A 9 4.43 -4.32 11.19
C GLN A 9 3.20 -4.41 10.30
N ALA A 10 2.93 -3.38 9.49
CA ALA A 10 1.84 -3.43 8.52
C ALA A 10 2.15 -4.39 7.37
N VAL A 11 3.37 -4.37 6.83
CA VAL A 11 3.82 -5.31 5.81
C VAL A 11 3.68 -6.76 6.31
N GLU A 12 4.19 -7.06 7.52
CA GLU A 12 4.05 -8.39 8.14
C GLU A 12 2.58 -8.81 8.28
N ALA A 13 1.72 -7.91 8.77
CA ALA A 13 0.31 -8.20 8.98
C ALA A 13 -0.47 -8.43 7.67
N LEU A 14 -0.17 -7.67 6.62
CA LEU A 14 -0.85 -7.76 5.32
C LEU A 14 -0.34 -8.93 4.48
N LEU A 15 0.95 -9.26 4.57
CA LEU A 15 1.60 -10.25 3.70
C LEU A 15 1.83 -11.61 4.37
N ASP A 16 1.18 -11.89 5.50
CA ASP A 16 1.23 -13.21 6.13
C ASP A 16 0.88 -14.33 5.14
N GLY A 17 1.81 -15.28 4.96
CA GLY A 17 1.69 -16.39 4.01
C GLY A 17 1.85 -16.03 2.52
N TRP A 18 2.16 -14.77 2.20
CA TRP A 18 2.39 -14.32 0.82
C TRP A 18 3.88 -14.41 0.44
N SER A 19 4.14 -14.63 -0.85
CA SER A 19 5.51 -14.68 -1.39
C SER A 19 5.58 -13.99 -2.75
N ALA A 20 6.67 -13.22 -2.96
CA ALA A 20 7.01 -12.60 -4.23
C ALA A 20 7.58 -13.59 -5.26
N THR A 21 8.00 -14.79 -4.83
CA THR A 21 8.71 -15.75 -5.67
C THR A 21 7.89 -16.14 -6.90
N GLY A 22 8.49 -15.98 -8.09
CA GLY A 22 7.88 -16.36 -9.37
C GLY A 22 6.75 -15.44 -9.85
N ARG A 23 6.47 -14.34 -9.14
CA ARG A 23 5.45 -13.38 -9.56
C ARG A 23 6.01 -12.40 -10.58
N ARG A 24 5.23 -12.17 -11.65
CA ARG A 24 5.48 -11.06 -12.57
C ARG A 24 5.28 -9.75 -11.82
N ARG A 25 6.11 -8.75 -12.11
CA ARG A 25 6.02 -7.43 -11.51
C ARG A 25 5.87 -6.36 -12.58
N ILE A 26 5.14 -5.31 -12.28
CA ILE A 26 5.09 -4.09 -13.11
C ILE A 26 5.42 -2.88 -12.25
N LEU A 27 5.95 -1.84 -12.88
CA LEU A 27 5.98 -0.48 -12.33
C LEU A 27 4.94 0.33 -13.09
N GLN A 28 4.05 1.01 -12.38
CA GLN A 28 3.11 1.94 -12.97
C GLN A 28 3.20 3.33 -12.34
N VAL A 29 2.83 4.34 -13.12
CA VAL A 29 2.87 5.75 -12.75
C VAL A 29 1.57 6.42 -13.12
N ALA A 30 0.97 7.13 -12.17
CA ALA A 30 -0.25 7.91 -12.33
C ALA A 30 -0.03 9.38 -11.99
N VAL A 31 -0.77 10.26 -12.67
CA VAL A 31 -0.73 11.71 -12.45
C VAL A 31 -2.02 12.14 -11.77
N ALA A 32 -1.92 12.97 -10.74
CA ALA A 32 -3.07 13.46 -9.96
C ALA A 32 -3.99 12.33 -9.44
N GLY A 33 -3.41 11.17 -9.13
CA GLY A 33 -4.14 9.99 -8.64
C GLY A 33 -5.12 9.36 -9.64
N ARG A 34 -4.97 9.59 -10.95
CA ARG A 34 -5.75 8.93 -12.01
C ARG A 34 -5.10 7.60 -12.39
N TRP A 35 -5.37 6.55 -11.61
CA TRP A 35 -4.81 5.22 -11.86
C TRP A 35 -5.40 4.55 -13.11
N GLU A 36 -6.62 4.93 -13.50
CA GLU A 36 -7.28 4.50 -14.74
C GLU A 36 -6.48 4.89 -16.00
N GLU A 37 -5.66 5.93 -15.88
CA GLU A 37 -4.82 6.48 -16.95
C GLU A 37 -3.33 6.15 -16.74
N SER A 38 -3.01 5.22 -15.82
CA SER A 38 -1.62 4.93 -15.48
C SER A 38 -0.82 4.42 -16.68
N ARG A 39 0.46 4.78 -16.71
CA ARG A 39 1.43 4.21 -17.65
C ARG A 39 2.24 3.16 -16.91
N SER A 40 2.44 2.00 -17.52
CA SER A 40 3.19 0.90 -16.91
C SER A 40 4.32 0.37 -17.77
N ILE A 41 5.29 -0.25 -17.11
CA ILE A 41 6.36 -1.04 -17.71
C ILE A 41 6.51 -2.37 -16.96
N GLU A 42 6.84 -3.42 -17.68
CA GLU A 42 7.13 -4.72 -17.08
C GLU A 42 8.49 -4.72 -16.36
N MET A 43 8.60 -5.54 -15.33
CA MET A 43 9.82 -5.75 -14.55
C MET A 43 10.39 -7.16 -14.79
N PRO A 44 11.72 -7.35 -14.76
CA PRO A 44 12.74 -6.32 -14.52
C PRO A 44 12.86 -5.32 -15.68
N THR A 45 13.21 -4.08 -15.35
CA THR A 45 13.49 -3.00 -16.31
C THR A 45 14.83 -2.37 -15.97
N ASP A 46 15.47 -1.74 -16.94
CA ASP A 46 16.69 -1.00 -16.65
C ASP A 46 16.39 0.32 -15.91
N ALA A 47 17.43 0.87 -15.27
CA ALA A 47 17.32 2.12 -14.53
C ALA A 47 16.84 3.30 -15.40
N ALA A 48 17.15 3.28 -16.70
CA ALA A 48 16.76 4.33 -17.63
C ALA A 48 15.25 4.28 -17.92
N GLY A 49 14.68 3.09 -18.10
CA GLY A 49 13.26 2.85 -18.32
C GLY A 49 12.42 3.31 -17.14
N ALA A 50 12.78 2.88 -15.92
CA ALA A 50 12.09 3.33 -14.71
C ALA A 50 12.19 4.86 -14.52
N ARG A 51 13.38 5.43 -14.74
CA ARG A 51 13.60 6.88 -14.64
C ARG A 51 12.77 7.66 -15.66
N SER A 52 12.78 7.23 -16.92
CA SER A 52 12.01 7.89 -18.00
C SER A 52 10.53 7.87 -17.66
N LEU A 53 9.99 6.71 -17.27
CA LEU A 53 8.57 6.58 -16.94
C LEU A 53 8.11 7.59 -15.87
N VAL A 54 8.89 7.77 -14.80
CA VAL A 54 8.54 8.73 -13.72
C VAL A 54 8.79 10.18 -14.15
N CYS A 55 9.91 10.46 -14.84
CA CYS A 55 10.25 11.82 -15.25
C CYS A 55 9.31 12.38 -16.32
N ASP A 56 8.82 11.51 -17.20
CA ASP A 56 7.91 11.86 -18.30
C ASP A 56 6.45 11.99 -17.84
N ALA A 57 6.13 11.55 -16.62
CA ALA A 57 4.79 11.67 -16.07
C ALA A 57 4.39 13.13 -15.77
N GLY A 58 5.36 14.04 -15.58
CA GLY A 58 5.03 15.46 -15.44
C GLY A 58 6.17 16.34 -14.94
N PRO A 59 5.90 17.66 -14.82
CA PRO A 59 6.84 18.62 -14.27
C PRO A 59 7.15 18.38 -12.78
N ALA A 60 8.14 19.12 -12.26
CA ALA A 60 8.61 18.97 -10.88
C ALA A 60 7.59 19.41 -9.81
N ASP A 61 6.52 20.08 -10.18
CA ASP A 61 5.41 20.47 -9.29
C ASP A 61 4.14 19.64 -9.54
N ALA A 62 4.18 18.71 -10.50
CA ALA A 62 3.08 17.77 -10.71
C ALA A 62 2.97 16.77 -9.56
N ASP A 63 1.73 16.40 -9.27
CA ASP A 63 1.38 15.32 -8.39
C ASP A 63 1.53 13.98 -9.11
N VAL A 64 2.55 13.20 -8.71
CA VAL A 64 2.92 11.94 -9.35
C VAL A 64 2.91 10.83 -8.31
N ALA A 65 2.16 9.78 -8.58
CA ALA A 65 2.12 8.55 -7.80
C ALA A 65 2.73 7.40 -8.60
N VAL A 66 3.41 6.49 -7.91
CA VAL A 66 4.01 5.28 -8.50
C VAL A 66 3.58 4.07 -7.71
N GLU A 67 3.41 2.93 -8.37
CA GLU A 67 3.17 1.63 -7.73
C GLU A 67 4.01 0.55 -8.38
N PHE A 68 4.64 -0.27 -7.54
CA PHE A 68 5.18 -1.56 -7.93
C PHE A 68 4.14 -2.62 -7.59
N GLU A 69 3.62 -3.32 -8.60
CA GLU A 69 2.64 -4.37 -8.41
C GLU A 69 3.27 -5.75 -8.64
N TRP A 70 3.07 -6.67 -7.70
CA TRP A 70 3.36 -8.10 -7.85
C TRP A 70 2.08 -8.82 -8.26
N LEU A 71 2.01 -9.14 -9.55
CA LEU A 71 0.84 -9.74 -10.18
C LEU A 71 0.59 -11.17 -9.69
N GLY A 72 -0.61 -11.67 -10.00
CA GLY A 72 -1.13 -12.93 -9.48
C GLY A 72 -1.93 -12.73 -8.20
N ARG A 73 -2.57 -13.79 -7.70
CA ARG A 73 -3.52 -13.68 -6.59
C ARG A 73 -2.91 -14.17 -5.26
N PRO A 74 -3.09 -13.44 -4.14
CA PRO A 74 -3.61 -12.07 -4.10
C PRO A 74 -2.63 -11.10 -4.78
N LEU A 75 -3.16 -10.09 -5.47
CA LEU A 75 -2.39 -8.94 -5.96
C LEU A 75 -1.81 -8.19 -4.76
N VAL A 76 -0.54 -7.79 -4.86
CA VAL A 76 0.12 -6.93 -3.86
C VAL A 76 0.75 -5.76 -4.59
N PHE A 77 0.64 -4.57 -4.01
CA PHE A 77 1.32 -3.40 -4.55
C PHE A 77 1.85 -2.51 -3.45
N VAL A 78 2.91 -1.79 -3.79
CA VAL A 78 3.53 -0.81 -2.91
C VAL A 78 3.71 0.46 -3.71
N GLY A 79 3.26 1.58 -3.16
CA GLY A 79 3.31 2.85 -3.86
C GLY A 79 3.79 4.01 -3.01
N ALA A 80 4.11 5.08 -3.70
CA ALA A 80 4.43 6.36 -3.09
C ALA A 80 4.01 7.52 -3.96
N ARG A 81 3.79 8.67 -3.32
CA ARG A 81 3.31 9.88 -3.97
C ARG A 81 4.24 11.04 -3.69
N ARG A 82 4.55 11.78 -4.74
CA ARG A 82 5.23 13.06 -4.70
C ARG A 82 4.20 14.14 -4.98
N THR A 83 3.91 14.96 -3.98
CA THR A 83 2.98 16.09 -4.12
C THR A 83 3.72 17.37 -4.50
N ARG A 84 2.96 18.41 -4.88
CA ARG A 84 3.50 19.70 -5.29
C ARG A 84 4.36 20.36 -4.21
N GLU A 85 3.99 20.18 -2.95
CA GLU A 85 4.67 20.76 -1.79
C GLU A 85 6.08 20.17 -1.60
N LEU A 86 6.36 19.02 -2.20
CA LEU A 86 7.63 18.30 -2.12
C LEU A 86 8.39 18.33 -3.44
N ALA A 87 8.22 19.39 -4.25
CA ALA A 87 8.90 19.54 -5.55
C ALA A 87 10.42 19.42 -5.46
N SER A 88 11.03 19.89 -4.37
CA SER A 88 12.48 19.77 -4.11
C SER A 88 12.95 18.33 -3.95
N GLU A 89 12.06 17.39 -3.61
CA GLU A 89 12.38 15.97 -3.43
C GLU A 89 12.31 15.16 -4.74
N ARG A 90 12.08 15.81 -5.89
CA ARG A 90 11.93 15.09 -7.17
C ARG A 90 13.09 14.14 -7.44
N ALA A 91 14.33 14.58 -7.24
CA ALA A 91 15.51 13.76 -7.48
C ALA A 91 15.49 12.51 -6.59
N ASP A 92 15.31 12.70 -5.28
CA ASP A 92 15.28 11.60 -4.31
C ASP A 92 14.11 10.63 -4.52
N PHE A 93 12.95 11.14 -4.95
CA PHE A 93 11.80 10.31 -5.32
C PHE A 93 12.13 9.44 -6.54
N VAL A 94 12.69 10.03 -7.59
CA VAL A 94 13.07 9.30 -8.82
C VAL A 94 14.17 8.27 -8.51
N GLU A 95 15.18 8.62 -7.73
CA GLU A 95 16.23 7.66 -7.31
C GLU A 95 15.63 6.51 -6.50
N GLY A 96 14.69 6.78 -5.59
CA GLY A 96 13.98 5.74 -4.84
C GLY A 96 13.26 4.76 -5.76
N VAL A 97 12.55 5.25 -6.78
CA VAL A 97 11.88 4.38 -7.76
C VAL A 97 12.89 3.57 -8.57
N VAL A 98 13.94 4.19 -9.07
CA VAL A 98 15.01 3.50 -9.82
C VAL A 98 15.68 2.42 -8.96
N HIS A 99 15.90 2.70 -7.67
CA HIS A 99 16.47 1.74 -6.74
C HIS A 99 15.58 0.52 -6.55
N VAL A 100 14.26 0.71 -6.30
CA VAL A 100 13.32 -0.41 -6.20
C VAL A 100 13.25 -1.20 -7.51
N ALA A 101 13.30 -0.50 -8.65
CA ALA A 101 13.27 -1.14 -9.96
C ALA A 101 14.48 -2.05 -10.22
N ALA A 102 15.66 -1.67 -9.72
CA ALA A 102 16.89 -2.42 -9.87
C ALA A 102 17.03 -3.64 -8.94
N ILE A 103 16.19 -3.77 -7.92
CA ILE A 103 16.22 -4.91 -6.98
C ILE A 103 15.34 -6.05 -7.52
N ASP A 104 15.94 -7.22 -7.74
CA ASP A 104 15.27 -8.44 -8.18
C ASP A 104 15.44 -9.61 -7.17
N PRO A 105 14.37 -10.37 -6.83
CA PRO A 105 12.96 -10.01 -6.82
C PRO A 105 12.64 -9.28 -5.50
N ALA A 106 12.53 -7.95 -5.53
CA ALA A 106 12.43 -7.14 -4.31
C ALA A 106 11.25 -7.56 -3.42
N ASP A 107 11.53 -7.64 -2.12
CA ASP A 107 10.55 -7.74 -1.03
C ASP A 107 9.68 -6.46 -0.99
N PRO A 108 8.34 -6.55 -0.98
CA PRO A 108 7.47 -5.39 -0.79
C PRO A 108 7.80 -4.55 0.44
N GLY A 109 8.30 -5.15 1.52
CA GLY A 109 8.75 -4.43 2.71
C GLY A 109 9.95 -3.53 2.42
N LEU A 110 10.94 -4.04 1.68
CA LEU A 110 12.10 -3.28 1.23
C LEU A 110 11.67 -2.17 0.26
N ALA A 111 10.79 -2.48 -0.70
CA ALA A 111 10.26 -1.49 -1.63
C ALA A 111 9.56 -0.33 -0.89
N LEU A 112 8.72 -0.64 0.10
CA LEU A 112 8.01 0.35 0.89
C LEU A 112 8.99 1.22 1.67
N ALA A 113 9.98 0.62 2.32
CA ALA A 113 11.01 1.34 3.06
C ALA A 113 11.83 2.27 2.15
N THR A 114 12.25 1.81 0.97
CA THR A 114 12.97 2.63 -0.02
C THR A 114 12.13 3.83 -0.47
N LEU A 115 10.88 3.60 -0.89
CA LEU A 115 10.01 4.67 -1.37
C LEU A 115 9.66 5.68 -0.26
N ALA A 116 9.55 5.19 0.98
CA ALA A 116 9.35 5.99 2.17
C ALA A 116 10.60 6.76 2.62
N GLY A 117 11.77 6.64 1.98
CA GLY A 117 12.99 7.33 2.41
C GLY A 117 13.72 6.69 3.60
N GLY A 118 13.51 5.40 3.85
CA GLY A 118 14.35 4.56 4.72
C GLY A 118 13.95 4.44 6.19
N SER A 119 12.95 5.19 6.67
CA SER A 119 12.45 5.09 8.06
C SER A 119 11.07 4.43 8.13
N PRO A 120 10.69 3.78 9.26
CA PRO A 120 9.34 3.30 9.46
C PRO A 120 8.34 4.46 9.35
N ALA A 121 7.38 4.30 8.45
CA ALA A 121 6.47 5.38 8.12
C ALA A 121 5.31 5.44 9.13
N GLU A 122 4.84 6.65 9.44
CA GLU A 122 3.75 6.87 10.40
C GLU A 122 2.41 6.55 9.76
N LEU A 123 1.66 5.61 10.37
CA LEU A 123 0.34 5.19 9.89
C LEU A 123 -0.61 6.40 9.86
N ASP A 124 -1.18 6.65 8.69
CA ASP A 124 -2.09 7.76 8.45
C ASP A 124 -3.52 7.27 8.31
N HIS A 125 -3.75 6.26 7.48
CA HIS A 125 -5.09 5.73 7.27
C HIS A 125 -5.08 4.33 6.67
N ILE A 126 -6.26 3.70 6.70
CA ILE A 126 -6.52 2.39 6.12
C ILE A 126 -7.82 2.47 5.31
N GLU A 127 -7.81 1.95 4.09
CA GLU A 127 -8.98 1.99 3.22
C GLU A 127 -9.09 0.79 2.28
N LEU A 128 -10.25 0.64 1.67
CA LEU A 128 -10.46 -0.25 0.53
C LEU A 128 -10.45 0.54 -0.76
N GLY A 129 -9.79 0.00 -1.78
CA GLY A 129 -9.67 0.59 -3.10
C GLY A 129 -9.79 -0.42 -4.22
N ALA A 130 -10.41 -0.02 -5.32
CA ALA A 130 -10.43 -0.79 -6.56
C ALA A 130 -9.14 -0.53 -7.34
N ALA A 131 -8.33 -1.57 -7.54
CA ALA A 131 -7.04 -1.48 -8.23
C ALA A 131 -7.23 -0.90 -9.64
N ASN A 132 -6.49 0.17 -9.96
CA ASN A 132 -6.59 0.89 -11.23
C ASN A 132 -7.96 1.50 -11.57
N ALA A 133 -8.87 1.63 -10.58
CA ALA A 133 -10.20 2.23 -10.75
C ALA A 133 -10.57 3.16 -9.58
N TRP A 134 -9.57 3.82 -8.99
CA TRP A 134 -9.72 4.58 -7.75
C TRP A 134 -10.71 5.73 -7.84
N GLN A 135 -10.68 6.53 -8.91
CA GLN A 135 -11.58 7.68 -9.05
C GLN A 135 -12.97 7.26 -9.51
N SER A 136 -13.03 6.20 -10.31
CA SER A 136 -14.28 5.71 -10.90
C SER A 136 -15.15 4.98 -9.88
N VAL A 137 -14.55 4.21 -8.98
CA VAL A 137 -15.25 3.46 -7.92
C VAL A 137 -15.32 4.26 -6.62
N GLY A 138 -14.25 4.99 -6.32
CA GLY A 138 -14.08 5.71 -5.06
C GLY A 138 -13.58 4.79 -3.93
N PRO A 139 -12.68 5.28 -3.06
CA PRO A 139 -12.22 4.50 -1.92
C PRO A 139 -13.23 4.46 -0.78
N LEU A 140 -13.10 3.44 0.07
CA LEU A 140 -13.82 3.35 1.34
C LEU A 140 -12.85 3.43 2.51
N ARG A 141 -12.86 4.57 3.21
CA ARG A 141 -12.05 4.78 4.42
C ARG A 141 -12.54 3.88 5.56
N LEU A 142 -11.67 3.01 6.05
CA LEU A 142 -11.96 2.11 7.18
C LEU A 142 -11.48 2.70 8.51
N TRP A 143 -10.38 3.45 8.49
CA TRP A 143 -9.81 4.08 9.67
C TRP A 143 -8.89 5.24 9.26
N SER A 144 -8.83 6.29 10.08
CA SER A 144 -7.88 7.40 9.96
C SER A 144 -7.17 7.70 11.27
N HIS A 145 -6.00 8.32 11.20
CA HIS A 145 -5.25 8.77 12.37
C HIS A 145 -6.14 9.62 13.29
N GLY A 146 -6.23 9.21 14.55
CA GLY A 146 -7.04 9.88 15.58
C GLY A 146 -8.43 9.26 15.77
N GLU A 147 -8.83 8.32 14.92
CA GLU A 147 -10.08 7.56 15.09
C GLU A 147 -9.89 6.34 16.01
N ASP A 148 -10.98 5.95 16.66
CA ASP A 148 -11.04 4.69 17.39
C ASP A 148 -11.00 3.50 16.44
N ARG A 149 -10.33 2.44 16.87
CA ARG A 149 -10.17 1.21 16.08
C ARG A 149 -11.48 0.42 16.12
N ALA A 150 -12.21 0.39 15.00
CA ALA A 150 -13.47 -0.34 14.87
C ALA A 150 -13.43 -1.37 13.72
N PRO A 151 -12.61 -2.43 13.81
CA PRO A 151 -12.43 -3.39 12.72
C PRO A 151 -13.70 -4.15 12.33
N ARG A 152 -14.73 -4.19 13.19
CA ARG A 152 -16.01 -4.90 12.95
C ARG A 152 -17.07 -4.07 12.23
N ALA A 153 -16.74 -2.85 11.78
CA ALA A 153 -17.66 -2.00 11.04
C ALA A 153 -17.56 -2.16 9.51
N VAL A 154 -16.69 -3.05 9.02
CA VAL A 154 -16.36 -3.19 7.59
C VAL A 154 -17.59 -3.55 6.76
N GLU A 155 -18.37 -4.55 7.19
CA GLU A 155 -19.57 -4.98 6.46
C GLU A 155 -20.59 -3.84 6.35
N ALA A 156 -20.88 -3.16 7.45
CA ALA A 156 -21.84 -2.05 7.46
C ALA A 156 -21.42 -0.92 6.52
N ARG A 157 -20.13 -0.55 6.53
CA ARG A 157 -19.56 0.46 5.63
C ARG A 157 -19.59 0.01 4.16
N LEU A 158 -19.28 -1.25 3.87
CA LEU A 158 -19.33 -1.78 2.50
C LEU A 158 -20.75 -1.80 1.91
N ARG A 159 -21.79 -2.01 2.74
CA ARG A 159 -23.18 -1.92 2.27
C ARG A 159 -23.54 -0.52 1.75
N GLU A 160 -22.89 0.51 2.26
CA GLU A 160 -23.05 1.90 1.79
C GLU A 160 -22.22 2.18 0.52
N HIS A 161 -21.31 1.27 0.14
CA HIS A 161 -20.41 1.36 -1.01
C HIS A 161 -20.52 0.13 -1.94
N PRO A 162 -21.68 -0.13 -2.56
CA PRO A 162 -21.93 -1.36 -3.33
C PRO A 162 -21.00 -1.55 -4.53
N ALA A 163 -20.58 -0.46 -5.19
CA ALA A 163 -19.64 -0.51 -6.32
C ALA A 163 -18.23 -0.99 -5.92
N LEU A 164 -17.87 -0.82 -4.64
CA LEU A 164 -16.61 -1.33 -4.10
C LEU A 164 -16.79 -2.73 -3.50
N ALA A 165 -17.96 -3.05 -2.95
CA ALA A 165 -18.26 -4.41 -2.48
C ALA A 165 -18.20 -5.44 -3.62
N ARG A 166 -18.55 -5.02 -4.84
CA ARG A 166 -18.51 -5.82 -6.06
C ARG A 166 -18.04 -4.98 -7.24
N CYS A 167 -16.88 -5.30 -7.81
CA CYS A 167 -16.19 -4.49 -8.79
C CYS A 167 -15.64 -5.33 -9.95
N VAL A 168 -15.49 -4.78 -11.16
CA VAL A 168 -14.89 -5.51 -12.30
C VAL A 168 -13.37 -5.69 -12.20
N VAL A 169 -12.73 -5.02 -11.25
CA VAL A 169 -11.29 -5.11 -10.97
C VAL A 169 -11.07 -5.57 -9.53
N PRO A 170 -9.87 -6.12 -9.20
CA PRO A 170 -9.53 -6.49 -7.83
C PRO A 170 -9.70 -5.32 -6.85
N VAL A 171 -10.29 -5.61 -5.70
CA VAL A 171 -10.34 -4.68 -4.56
C VAL A 171 -9.27 -5.06 -3.55
N ALA A 172 -8.52 -4.07 -3.07
CA ALA A 172 -7.43 -4.21 -2.12
C ALA A 172 -7.71 -3.48 -0.81
N LEU A 173 -7.10 -3.98 0.27
CA LEU A 173 -6.95 -3.29 1.53
C LEU A 173 -5.62 -2.54 1.50
N GLU A 174 -5.68 -1.23 1.62
CA GLU A 174 -4.54 -0.33 1.54
C GLU A 174 -4.26 0.31 2.88
N VAL A 175 -2.98 0.29 3.26
CA VAL A 175 -2.48 0.91 4.48
C VAL A 175 -1.50 2.00 4.07
N ALA A 176 -1.89 3.24 4.36
CA ALA A 176 -1.17 4.43 3.93
C ALA A 176 -0.44 5.10 5.10
N PHE A 177 0.71 5.68 4.78
CA PHE A 177 1.61 6.35 5.71
C PHE A 177 1.96 7.73 5.17
N ARG A 178 2.14 8.69 6.09
CA ARG A 178 2.32 10.11 5.73
C ARG A 178 3.75 10.63 5.80
N ARG A 179 4.65 9.97 6.51
CA ARG A 179 6.00 10.49 6.82
C ARG A 179 7.06 9.40 6.72
N PRO A 180 8.29 9.73 6.28
CA PRO A 180 8.72 11.05 5.83
C PRO A 180 8.20 11.40 4.42
N ARG A 181 7.77 10.40 3.63
CA ARG A 181 7.03 10.58 2.37
C ARG A 181 5.72 9.81 2.39
N ALA A 182 4.72 10.30 1.66
CA ALA A 182 3.46 9.59 1.45
C ALA A 182 3.71 8.28 0.69
N CYS A 183 3.39 7.15 1.33
CA CYS A 183 3.53 5.82 0.75
C CYS A 183 2.44 4.88 1.27
N TRP A 184 2.25 3.75 0.60
CA TRP A 184 1.24 2.77 0.98
C TRP A 184 1.64 1.37 0.52
N ILE A 185 1.00 0.39 1.16
CA ILE A 185 0.98 -1.00 0.71
C ILE A 185 -0.47 -1.46 0.59
N GLY A 186 -0.78 -2.12 -0.53
CA GLY A 186 -2.06 -2.72 -0.81
C GLY A 186 -1.96 -4.23 -0.98
N VAL A 187 -2.98 -4.96 -0.52
CA VAL A 187 -3.16 -6.39 -0.78
C VAL A 187 -4.59 -6.67 -1.18
N GLU A 188 -4.79 -7.44 -2.26
CA GLU A 188 -6.11 -7.88 -2.70
C GLU A 188 -6.84 -8.63 -1.59
N VAL A 189 -8.08 -8.21 -1.35
CA VAL A 189 -9.00 -8.80 -0.36
C VAL A 189 -10.32 -9.23 -0.99
N SER A 190 -10.41 -9.19 -2.31
CA SER A 190 -11.56 -9.67 -3.08
C SER A 190 -11.31 -11.04 -3.68
N GLU A 191 -12.37 -11.71 -4.14
CA GLU A 191 -12.33 -12.99 -4.86
C GLU A 191 -13.10 -12.89 -6.19
N PRO A 192 -12.66 -13.56 -7.26
CA PRO A 192 -13.34 -13.51 -8.54
C PRO A 192 -14.65 -14.29 -8.45
N SER A 193 -15.72 -13.71 -8.97
CA SER A 193 -17.07 -14.26 -9.00
C SER A 193 -17.72 -13.91 -10.34
N GLY A 194 -17.50 -14.77 -11.33
CA GLY A 194 -17.87 -14.47 -12.72
C GLY A 194 -16.93 -13.40 -13.31
N ASP A 195 -17.52 -12.35 -13.87
CA ASP A 195 -16.79 -11.21 -14.48
C ASP A 195 -16.42 -10.10 -13.48
N GLU A 196 -16.65 -10.35 -12.19
CA GLU A 196 -16.45 -9.37 -11.12
C GLU A 196 -15.61 -9.95 -9.99
N HIS A 197 -15.20 -9.07 -9.08
CA HIS A 197 -14.49 -9.32 -7.84
C HIS A 197 -15.40 -8.93 -6.66
N VAL A 198 -15.56 -9.82 -5.70
CA VAL A 198 -16.38 -9.61 -4.50
C VAL A 198 -15.47 -9.51 -3.29
N VAL A 199 -15.61 -8.46 -2.48
CA VAL A 199 -14.79 -8.25 -1.28
C VAL A 199 -15.06 -9.35 -0.24
N CYS A 200 -14.00 -10.03 0.20
CA CYS A 200 -14.07 -11.00 1.28
C CYS A 200 -13.93 -10.28 2.64
N ILE A 201 -15.08 -9.99 3.26
CA ILE A 201 -15.16 -9.23 4.53
C ILE A 201 -14.29 -9.87 5.62
N SER A 202 -14.34 -11.20 5.76
CA SER A 202 -13.56 -11.91 6.79
C SER A 202 -12.05 -11.76 6.59
N THR A 203 -11.58 -11.69 5.33
CA THR A 203 -10.17 -11.40 5.01
C THR A 203 -9.80 -9.98 5.43
N VAL A 204 -10.63 -8.98 5.13
CA VAL A 204 -10.41 -7.58 5.55
C VAL A 204 -10.33 -7.49 7.07
N GLU A 205 -11.34 -8.01 7.78
CA GLU A 205 -11.39 -7.96 9.25
C GLU A 205 -10.21 -8.68 9.90
N THR A 206 -9.80 -9.83 9.36
CA THR A 206 -8.64 -10.59 9.83
C THR A 206 -7.34 -9.79 9.68
N LYS A 207 -7.13 -9.15 8.51
CA LYS A 207 -5.95 -8.31 8.27
C LYS A 207 -5.95 -7.07 9.17
N LEU A 208 -7.08 -6.40 9.34
CA LEU A 208 -7.22 -5.26 10.26
C LEU A 208 -6.95 -5.65 11.72
N ALA A 209 -7.49 -6.78 12.16
CA ALA A 209 -7.27 -7.28 13.52
C ALA A 209 -5.79 -7.59 13.76
N ARG A 210 -5.12 -8.25 12.81
CA ARG A 210 -3.67 -8.52 12.88
C ARG A 210 -2.86 -7.23 12.92
N LEU A 211 -3.16 -6.30 12.01
CA LEU A 211 -2.51 -5.00 11.95
C LEU A 211 -2.61 -4.25 13.28
N PHE A 212 -3.81 -4.12 13.85
CA PHE A 212 -3.95 -3.38 15.11
C PHE A 212 -3.42 -4.13 16.34
N ASN A 213 -3.28 -5.46 16.28
CA ASN A 213 -2.70 -6.26 17.36
C ASN A 213 -1.18 -6.31 17.32
N SER A 214 -0.54 -6.12 16.16
CA SER A 214 0.94 -6.08 16.06
C SER A 214 1.54 -4.86 16.73
N ALA A 215 0.76 -3.78 16.89
CA ALA A 215 1.18 -2.57 17.58
C ALA A 215 1.08 -2.64 19.11
N ARG A 216 0.65 -3.77 19.69
CA ARG A 216 0.64 -3.91 21.15
C ARG A 216 2.08 -3.91 21.65
N PRO A 217 2.41 -3.15 22.71
CA PRO A 217 3.69 -3.31 23.39
C PRO A 217 3.85 -4.80 23.69
N SER A 218 4.97 -5.38 23.29
CA SER A 218 5.30 -6.75 23.69
C SER A 218 5.20 -6.81 25.22
N ASP A 219 4.21 -7.54 25.75
CA ASP A 219 4.04 -7.85 27.18
C ASP A 219 5.17 -8.78 27.69
N ARG A 220 6.43 -8.51 27.31
CA ARG A 220 7.63 -9.28 27.67
C ARG A 220 8.81 -8.36 27.98
N GLN A 221 8.63 -7.55 29.00
CA GLN A 221 9.62 -7.42 30.07
C GLN A 221 8.90 -7.55 31.43
N ALA A 222 8.07 -8.59 31.57
CA ALA A 222 7.64 -9.02 32.89
C ALA A 222 8.79 -9.82 33.54
N GLY A 223 9.47 -9.15 34.48
CA GLY A 223 10.19 -9.81 35.58
C GLY A 223 11.58 -10.36 35.25
N HIS A 224 12.59 -9.50 35.33
CA HIS A 224 13.78 -9.93 36.07
C HIS A 224 13.43 -9.78 37.56
N PRO A 225 13.27 -10.87 38.33
CA PRO A 225 13.24 -10.74 39.77
C PRO A 225 14.60 -10.25 40.23
N ASP A 226 14.65 -9.09 40.87
CA ASP A 226 15.81 -8.59 41.59
C ASP A 226 16.14 -9.61 42.70
N PRO A 227 17.32 -10.25 42.69
CA PRO A 227 17.74 -11.09 43.79
C PRO A 227 18.32 -10.19 44.88
N ARG A 228 17.52 -9.88 45.89
CA ARG A 228 18.01 -9.42 47.19
C ARG A 228 17.53 -10.35 48.28
#